data_AF-A0A1J3IFQ8-F1
#
_entry.id   AF-A0A1J3IFQ8-F1
#
_cell.length_a   1.000
_cell.length_b   1.000
_cell.length_c   1.000
_cell.angle_alpha   90.00
_cell.angle_beta   90.00
_cell.angle_gamma   90.00
#
_symmetry.space_group_name_H-M   'P 1'
#
loop_
_entity.id
_entity.type
_entity.pdbx_description
1 polymer ?
#
loop_
_entity_poly.entity_id
_entity_poly.type
_entity_poly.pdbx_seq_one_letter_code
_entity_poly.pdbx_strand_id
1 'polypeptide(L)'
;ITVDFPDYDWEFLPMLLEKCPSLHTLVIKGPLHADTREREYGLLCPVKVLEIIEYEGSKIEELKQLEVFLQKLPYLELVKVLAYATDDKDKSRITKDL
;
A
#
# COMPACT_ATOMS: atom_id res chain seq x y z
N ILE A 1 7.17 -10.06 2.75
CA ILE A 1 5.91 -10.65 3.26
C ILE A 1 4.79 -10.09 2.40
N THR A 2 3.84 -10.91 1.98
CA THR A 2 2.62 -10.46 1.28
C THR A 2 1.47 -10.54 2.26
N VAL A 3 0.75 -9.43 2.42
CA VAL A 3 -0.45 -9.35 3.26
C VAL A 3 -1.64 -9.07 2.37
N ASP A 4 -2.67 -9.89 2.52
CA ASP A 4 -3.99 -9.68 1.95
C ASP A 4 -4.86 -9.09 3.06
N PHE A 5 -5.48 -7.93 2.81
CA PHE A 5 -6.34 -7.26 3.79
C PHE A 5 -7.79 -7.34 3.29
N PRO A 6 -8.48 -8.48 3.52
CA PRO A 6 -9.91 -8.55 3.28
C PRO A 6 -10.60 -7.65 4.31
N ASP A 7 -11.13 -6.51 3.88
CA ASP A 7 -11.95 -5.58 4.67
C ASP A 7 -11.29 -5.02 5.95
N TYR A 8 -10.60 -3.88 5.83
CA TYR A 8 -10.24 -3.00 6.97
C TYR A 8 -9.24 -3.53 8.00
N ASP A 9 -8.63 -4.69 7.79
CA ASP A 9 -7.68 -5.35 8.72
C ASP A 9 -6.27 -4.69 8.82
N TRP A 10 -6.20 -3.38 8.58
CA TRP A 10 -5.01 -2.55 8.81
C TRP A 10 -4.53 -2.56 10.26
N GLU A 11 -5.35 -3.06 11.19
CA GLU A 11 -5.02 -3.16 12.60
C GLU A 11 -3.83 -4.06 12.91
N PHE A 12 -3.56 -5.05 12.07
CA PHE A 12 -2.44 -5.96 12.27
C PHE A 12 -1.12 -5.43 11.71
N LEU A 13 -1.17 -4.40 10.87
CA LEU A 13 0.02 -3.91 10.18
C LEU A 13 1.09 -3.35 11.14
N PRO A 14 0.77 -2.50 12.13
CA PRO A 14 1.75 -2.08 13.13
C PRO A 14 2.40 -3.26 13.85
N MET A 15 1.59 -4.26 14.22
CA MET A 15 2.05 -5.46 14.94
C MET A 15 2.98 -6.33 14.06
N LEU A 16 2.69 -6.45 12.76
CA LEU A 16 3.56 -7.13 11.80
C LEU A 16 4.94 -6.45 11.70
N LEU A 17 4.95 -5.12 11.58
CA LEU A 17 6.20 -4.36 11.46
C LEU A 17 7.02 -4.45 12.75
N GLU A 18 6.38 -4.48 13.92
CA GLU A 18 7.05 -4.70 15.21
C GLU A 18 7.66 -6.10 15.32
N LYS A 19 6.94 -7.14 14.88
CA LYS A 19 7.41 -8.53 14.95
C LYS A 19 8.43 -8.89 13.88
N CYS A 20 8.62 -8.06 12.85
CA CYS A 20 9.51 -8.34 11.74
C CYS A 20 10.59 -7.23 11.55
N PRO A 21 11.55 -7.10 12.48
CA PRO A 21 12.60 -6.07 12.43
C PRO A 21 13.64 -6.27 11.32
N SER A 22 13.49 -7.29 10.47
CA SER A 22 14.30 -7.53 9.27
C SER A 22 13.50 -7.41 7.97
N LEU A 23 12.26 -6.92 8.04
CA LEU A 23 11.36 -6.80 6.90
C LEU A 23 11.75 -5.62 6.00
N HIS A 24 12.51 -5.89 4.94
CA HIS A 24 12.91 -4.86 3.98
C HIS A 24 11.87 -4.64 2.86
N THR A 25 11.02 -5.63 2.59
CA THR A 25 10.01 -5.57 1.53
C THR A 25 8.64 -5.97 2.06
N LEU A 26 7.70 -5.03 1.93
CA LEU A 26 6.30 -5.21 2.26
C LEU A 26 5.47 -5.19 0.97
N VAL A 27 4.65 -6.21 0.77
CA VAL A 27 3.69 -6.28 -0.33
C VAL A 27 2.29 -6.23 0.26
N ILE A 28 1.51 -5.25 -0.16
CA ILE A 28 0.10 -5.05 0.18
C ILE A 28 -0.71 -5.37 -1.07
N LYS A 29 -1.68 -6.27 -0.93
CA LYS A 29 -2.59 -6.62 -2.02
C LYS A 29 -3.99 -6.10 -1.71
N GLY A 30 -4.64 -5.53 -2.72
CA GLY A 30 -5.99 -4.98 -2.66
C GLY A 30 -6.00 -3.44 -2.53
N PRO A 31 -7.18 -2.82 -2.64
CA PRO A 31 -7.34 -1.39 -2.48
C PRO A 31 -6.97 -0.94 -1.06
N LEU A 32 -6.37 0.24 -0.92
CA LEU A 32 -6.07 0.81 0.39
C LEU A 32 -7.35 1.41 0.99
N HIS A 33 -8.18 0.56 1.59
CA HIS A 33 -9.36 1.06 2.31
C HIS A 33 -8.95 2.10 3.35
N ALA A 34 -9.72 3.19 3.40
CA ALA A 34 -9.51 4.28 4.33
C ALA A 34 -9.50 3.74 5.77
N ASP A 35 -8.37 3.90 6.46
CA ASP A 35 -8.30 3.65 7.89
C ASP A 35 -8.43 4.99 8.60
N THR A 36 -9.59 5.23 9.20
CA THR A 36 -9.84 6.50 9.90
C THR A 36 -9.15 6.57 11.27
N ARG A 37 -8.40 5.53 11.67
CA ARG A 37 -7.73 5.47 12.97
C ARG A 37 -6.27 5.91 12.83
N GLU A 38 -5.88 6.94 13.58
CA GLU A 38 -4.47 7.24 13.77
C GLU A 38 -3.80 6.08 14.53
N ARG A 39 -2.86 5.40 13.87
CA ARG A 39 -2.05 4.35 14.48
C ARG A 39 -0.59 4.76 14.56
N GLU A 40 0.04 4.39 15.65
CA GLU A 40 1.50 4.43 15.77
C GLU A 40 2.07 3.18 15.11
N TYR A 41 2.69 3.38 13.95
CA TYR A 41 3.58 2.38 13.37
C TYR A 41 4.91 2.52 14.09
N GLY A 42 5.41 1.42 14.64
CA GLY A 42 6.64 1.43 15.45
C GLY A 42 7.78 2.17 14.74
N LEU A 43 8.45 3.06 15.46
CA LEU A 43 9.49 4.01 14.99
C LEU A 43 10.74 3.35 14.34
N LEU A 44 10.77 2.02 14.23
CA LEU A 44 11.90 1.22 13.77
C LEU A 44 11.56 0.34 12.55
N CYS A 45 10.55 0.71 11.76
CA CYS A 45 10.17 -0.08 10.58
C CYS A 45 11.28 -0.07 9.52
N PRO A 46 11.98 -1.19 9.23
CA PRO A 46 13.12 -1.23 8.31
C PRO A 46 12.70 -1.39 6.83
N VAL A 47 11.42 -1.18 6.52
CA VAL A 47 10.89 -1.38 5.17
C VAL A 47 11.51 -0.35 4.23
N LYS A 48 12.14 -0.87 3.17
CA LYS A 48 12.79 -0.10 2.10
C LYS A 48 12.00 -0.16 0.80
N VAL A 49 11.27 -1.24 0.58
CA VAL A 49 10.47 -1.46 -0.63
C VAL A 49 9.03 -1.70 -0.22
N LEU A 50 8.14 -0.85 -0.70
CA LEU A 50 6.69 -1.03 -0.61
C LEU A 50 6.16 -1.39 -1.99
N GLU A 51 5.42 -2.48 -2.08
CA GLU A 51 4.69 -2.87 -3.28
C GLU A 51 3.20 -2.93 -2.98
N ILE A 52 2.40 -2.20 -3.75
CA ILE A 52 0.95 -2.18 -3.65
C ILE A 52 0.40 -2.77 -4.93
N ILE A 53 -0.34 -3.86 -4.80
CA ILE A 53 -0.93 -4.60 -5.90
C ILE A 53 -2.44 -4.40 -5.85
N GLU A 54 -3.08 -4.22 -6.99
CA GLU A 54 -4.53 -3.96 -7.10
C GLU A 54 -4.96 -2.60 -6.49
N TYR A 55 -4.10 -1.59 -6.60
CA TYR A 55 -4.41 -0.22 -6.18
C TYR A 55 -5.53 0.37 -7.06
N GLU A 56 -6.66 0.81 -6.48
CA GLU A 56 -7.78 1.32 -7.28
C GLU A 56 -7.50 2.74 -7.79
N GLY A 57 -6.90 3.59 -6.96
CA GLY A 57 -6.46 4.95 -7.25
C GLY A 57 -7.57 5.97 -7.54
N SER A 58 -8.84 5.54 -7.56
CA SER A 58 -10.00 6.37 -7.88
C SER A 58 -10.55 7.13 -6.66
N LYS A 59 -10.26 6.65 -5.45
CA LYS A 59 -10.81 7.16 -4.19
C LYS A 59 -9.82 8.09 -3.49
N ILE A 60 -10.28 9.28 -3.11
CA ILE A 60 -9.47 10.27 -2.38
C ILE A 60 -8.98 9.69 -1.06
N GLU A 61 -9.80 8.86 -0.42
CA GLU A 61 -9.49 8.25 0.86
C GLU A 61 -8.35 7.23 0.74
N GLU A 62 -8.26 6.51 -0.39
CA GLU A 62 -7.18 5.57 -0.68
C GLU A 62 -5.83 6.31 -0.83
N LEU A 63 -5.85 7.46 -1.52
CA LEU A 63 -4.67 8.31 -1.68
C LEU A 63 -4.21 8.90 -0.33
N LYS A 64 -5.15 9.35 0.51
CA LYS A 64 -4.83 9.84 1.86
C LYS A 64 -4.23 8.73 2.73
N GLN A 65 -4.75 7.52 2.64
CA GLN A 65 -4.21 6.38 3.35
C GLN A 65 -2.78 6.08 2.90
N LEU A 66 -2.53 6.11 1.59
CA LEU A 66 -1.18 5.96 1.05
C LEU A 66 -0.23 7.04 1.60
N GLU A 67 -0.65 8.30 1.59
CA GLU A 67 0.17 9.41 2.11
C GLU A 67 0.55 9.18 3.58
N VAL A 68 -0.43 8.87 4.44
CA VAL A 68 -0.18 8.55 5.86
C VAL A 68 0.78 7.38 5.97
N PHE A 69 0.61 6.34 5.16
CA PHE A 69 1.45 5.15 5.22
C PHE A 69 2.91 5.44 4.83
N LEU A 70 3.13 6.23 3.77
CA LEU A 70 4.47 6.65 3.35
C LEU A 70 5.18 7.48 4.42
N GLN A 71 4.46 8.37 5.12
CA GLN A 71 5.01 9.16 6.22
C GLN A 71 5.48 8.29 7.41
N LYS A 72 4.94 7.08 7.55
CA LYS A 72 5.26 6.15 8.63
C LYS A 72 6.42 5.20 8.31
N LEU A 73 6.94 5.23 7.09
CA LEU A 73 8.05 4.40 6.62
C LEU A 73 9.29 5.25 6.33
N PRO A 74 10.05 5.67 7.36
CA PRO A 74 11.13 6.63 7.20
C PRO A 74 12.34 6.11 6.39
N TYR A 75 12.46 4.79 6.20
CA TYR A 75 13.55 4.16 5.45
C TYR A 75 13.13 3.71 4.05
N LEU A 76 11.97 4.16 3.58
CA LEU A 76 11.43 3.76 2.29
C LEU A 76 12.26 4.33 1.14
N GLU A 77 12.77 3.46 0.29
CA GLU A 77 13.62 3.80 -0.86
C GLU A 77 12.85 3.64 -2.19
N LEU A 78 11.88 2.72 -2.24
CA LEU A 78 11.13 2.40 -3.45
C LEU A 78 9.65 2.10 -3.15
N VAL A 79 8.77 2.70 -3.94
CA VAL A 79 7.34 2.38 -3.99
C VAL A 79 7.01 1.85 -5.38
N LYS A 80 6.39 0.67 -5.42
CA LYS A 80 5.81 0.09 -6.63
C LYS A 80 4.30 0.04 -6.47
N VAL A 81 3.58 0.59 -7.44
CA VAL A 81 2.12 0.58 -7.44
C VAL A 81 1.64 -0.08 -8.72
N LEU A 82 0.92 -1.19 -8.58
CA LEU A 82 0.23 -1.85 -9.67
C LEU A 82 -1.25 -1.57 -9.54
N ALA A 83 -1.76 -0.74 -10.46
CA ALA A 83 -3.17 -0.35 -10.47
C ALA A 83 -4.07 -1.54 -10.83
N TYR A 84 -5.27 -1.56 -10.25
CA TYR A 84 -6.34 -2.49 -10.60
C TYR A 84 -6.82 -2.25 -12.03
N ALA A 85 -6.93 -3.30 -12.84
CA ALA A 85 -7.47 -3.19 -14.19
C ALA A 85 -9.01 -3.17 -14.14
N THR A 86 -9.62 -2.00 -14.30
CA THR A 86 -11.08 -1.85 -14.42
C THR A 86 -11.54 -2.16 -15.85
N ASP A 87 -11.74 -3.46 -16.14
CA ASP A 87 -12.35 -4.03 -17.36
C ASP A 87 -11.70 -3.65 -18.73
N ASP A 88 -11.84 -4.52 -19.73
CA ASP A 88 -11.07 -4.49 -20.99
C ASP A 88 -11.25 -3.22 -21.86
N LYS A 89 -12.16 -2.31 -21.50
CA LYS A 89 -12.49 -1.11 -22.29
C LYS A 89 -11.45 0.01 -22.15
N ASP A 90 -10.73 0.08 -21.03
CA ASP A 90 -9.72 1.12 -20.77
C ASP A 90 -8.29 0.75 -21.24
N LYS A 91 -8.04 -0.52 -21.61
CA LYS A 91 -6.76 -0.94 -22.23
C LYS A 91 -6.45 -0.22 -23.55
N SER A 92 -7.45 0.30 -24.26
CA SER A 92 -7.23 0.94 -25.58
C SER A 92 -6.72 2.38 -25.51
N ARG A 93 -6.68 3.01 -24.32
CA ARG A 93 -6.23 4.42 -24.19
C ARG A 93 -4.73 4.55 -24.00
N ILE A 94 -4.06 3.55 -23.42
CA ILE A 94 -2.61 3.61 -23.15
C ILE A 94 -1.79 3.32 -24.43
N THR A 95 -2.38 2.69 -25.44
CA THR A 95 -1.69 2.31 -26.69
C THR A 95 -1.94 3.23 -27.89
N LYS A 96 -2.66 4.35 -27.71
CA LYS A 96 -2.94 5.29 -28.82
C LYS A 96 -2.03 6.51 -28.87
N ASP A 97 -1.21 6.72 -27.84
CA ASP A 97 -0.31 7.86 -27.72
C ASP A 97 1.19 7.46 -27.80
N LEU A 98 1.49 6.32 -28.42
CA LEU A 98 2.86 5.86 -28.77
C LEU A 98 3.03 5.77 -30.28
#